data_AF-A0A7Z9I9D5-F1
#
_entry.id   AF-A0A7Z9I9D5-F1
#
_cell.length_a   1.000
_cell.length_b   1.000
_cell.length_c   1.000
_cell.angle_alpha   90.00
_cell.angle_beta   90.00
_cell.angle_gamma   90.00
#
_symmetry.space_group_name_H-M   'P 1'
#
loop_
_entity.id
_entity.type
_entity.pdbx_description
1 polymer ?
#
loop_
_entity_poly.entity_id
_entity_poly.type
_entity_poly.pdbx_seq_one_letter_code
_entity_poly.pdbx_strand_id
1 'polypeptide(L)'
;MWVALAFGVPLLPQLQTTCHADEADPVLSPVEANRLFTLKVLPLLKKKCFPCHGDDAKDLRGDYQLLNRAGMLVGGESGEPSLVPGKPEASPLYQAVLWEGSEMPPKENDRLTKQET
;
A
#
# COMPACT_ATOMS: atom_id res chain seq x y z
N MET A 1 69.31 -6.09 -19.31
CA MET A 1 68.68 -6.67 -18.11
C MET A 1 67.59 -5.71 -17.63
N TRP A 2 66.42 -5.77 -18.30
CA TRP A 2 65.26 -4.90 -18.04
C TRP A 2 64.07 -5.87 -17.86
N VAL A 3 63.44 -5.88 -16.70
CA VAL A 3 62.21 -6.65 -16.47
C VAL A 3 61.09 -5.63 -16.35
N ALA A 4 60.23 -5.60 -17.37
CA ALA A 4 59.04 -4.77 -17.42
C ALA A 4 57.96 -5.34 -16.49
N LEU A 5 57.44 -4.49 -15.61
CA LEU A 5 56.28 -4.79 -14.77
C LEU A 5 55.02 -4.75 -15.63
N ALA A 6 54.37 -5.91 -15.78
CA ALA A 6 53.05 -6.01 -16.40
C ALA A 6 51.97 -5.64 -15.37
N PHE A 7 51.35 -4.47 -15.54
CA PHE A 7 50.16 -4.08 -14.80
C PHE A 7 48.94 -4.75 -15.43
N GLY A 8 48.41 -5.77 -14.74
CA GLY A 8 47.14 -6.39 -15.09
C GLY A 8 45.98 -5.46 -14.75
N VAL A 9 45.28 -4.97 -15.77
CA VAL A 9 44.01 -4.24 -15.60
C VAL A 9 42.89 -5.29 -15.52
N PRO A 10 42.14 -5.40 -14.41
CA PRO A 10 41.02 -6.32 -14.35
C PRO A 10 39.87 -5.77 -15.19
N LEU A 11 39.39 -6.60 -16.11
CA LEU A 11 38.21 -6.38 -16.94
C LEU A 11 36.97 -6.45 -16.03
N LEU A 12 36.38 -5.31 -15.68
CA LEU A 12 35.09 -5.26 -14.98
C LEU A 12 33.96 -5.61 -15.96
N PRO A 13 33.02 -6.51 -15.60
CA PRO A 13 31.86 -6.79 -16.44
C PRO A 13 30.91 -5.59 -16.42
N GLN A 14 30.44 -5.22 -17.60
CA GLN A 14 29.45 -4.17 -17.83
C GLN A 14 28.13 -4.57 -17.13
N LEU A 15 27.82 -3.94 -16.00
CA LEU A 15 26.48 -4.00 -15.41
C LEU A 15 25.52 -3.29 -16.36
N GLN A 16 24.84 -4.08 -17.19
CA GLN A 16 23.65 -3.66 -17.90
C GLN A 16 22.54 -3.46 -16.88
N THR A 17 22.43 -2.26 -16.32
CA THR A 17 21.19 -1.79 -15.72
C THR A 17 20.18 -1.66 -16.85
N THR A 18 19.49 -2.76 -17.16
CA THR A 18 18.19 -2.64 -17.79
C THR A 18 17.26 -2.13 -16.70
N CYS A 19 16.93 -0.84 -16.76
CA CYS A 19 15.73 -0.34 -16.12
C CYS A 19 14.55 -1.02 -16.84
N HIS A 20 14.23 -2.23 -16.42
CA HIS A 20 12.92 -2.80 -16.69
C HIS A 20 11.94 -1.87 -15.96
N ALA A 21 11.36 -0.93 -16.70
CA ALA A 21 10.07 -0.38 -16.34
C ALA A 21 9.14 -1.59 -16.34
N ASP A 22 8.92 -2.14 -15.15
CA ASP A 22 7.81 -3.01 -14.84
C ASP A 22 6.57 -2.40 -15.49
N GLU A 23 5.87 -3.17 -16.32
CA GLU A 23 4.76 -2.69 -17.14
C GLU A 23 3.71 -2.04 -16.23
N ALA A 24 3.75 -0.72 -16.13
CA ALA A 24 2.87 0.02 -15.25
C ALA A 24 1.44 -0.11 -15.78
N ASP A 25 0.55 -0.65 -14.94
CA ASP A 25 -0.89 -0.60 -15.15
C ASP A 25 -1.31 0.80 -15.63
N PRO A 26 -2.35 0.92 -16.49
CA PRO A 26 -2.82 2.21 -16.96
C PRO A 26 -3.20 3.08 -15.75
N VAL A 27 -2.34 4.06 -15.46
CA VAL A 27 -2.53 5.00 -14.35
C VAL A 27 -3.70 5.90 -14.71
N LEU A 28 -4.82 5.74 -14.01
CA LEU A 28 -5.99 6.62 -14.15
C LEU A 28 -5.58 8.09 -14.00
N SER A 29 -6.19 8.98 -14.78
CA SER A 29 -5.99 10.40 -14.56
C SER A 29 -6.46 10.78 -13.14
N PRO A 30 -5.93 11.87 -12.54
CA PRO A 30 -6.33 12.29 -11.20
C PRO A 30 -7.85 12.49 -11.06
N VAL A 31 -8.51 12.96 -12.12
CA VAL A 31 -9.97 13.17 -12.14
C VAL A 31 -10.72 11.83 -12.11
N GLU A 32 -10.29 10.86 -12.90
CA GLU A 32 -10.90 9.53 -12.94
C GLU A 32 -10.67 8.77 -11.64
N ALA A 33 -9.46 8.82 -11.09
CA ALA A 33 -9.12 8.22 -9.80
C ALA A 33 -9.97 8.79 -8.67
N ASN A 34 -10.11 10.12 -8.59
CA ASN A 34 -10.96 10.77 -7.61
C ASN A 34 -12.43 10.37 -7.77
N ARG A 35 -12.93 10.31 -9.00
CA ARG A 35 -14.31 9.88 -9.27
C ARG A 35 -14.54 8.44 -8.82
N LEU A 36 -13.62 7.52 -9.14
CA LEU A 36 -13.69 6.13 -8.71
C LEU A 36 -13.70 6.04 -7.18
N PHE A 37 -12.74 6.71 -6.52
CA PHE A 37 -12.64 6.73 -5.07
C PHE A 37 -13.92 7.26 -4.42
N THR A 38 -14.40 8.43 -4.84
CA THR A 38 -15.58 9.08 -4.25
C THR A 38 -16.84 8.24 -4.43
N LEU A 39 -17.02 7.60 -5.59
CA LEU A 39 -18.26 6.88 -5.92
C LEU A 39 -18.26 5.41 -5.48
N LYS A 40 -17.09 4.78 -5.35
CA LYS A 40 -16.98 3.34 -5.08
C LYS A 40 -16.32 3.05 -3.73
N VAL A 41 -15.19 3.69 -3.43
CA VAL A 41 -14.39 3.36 -2.24
C VAL A 41 -14.91 4.09 -0.99
N LEU A 42 -15.13 5.40 -1.09
CA LEU A 42 -15.54 6.22 0.05
C LEU A 42 -16.86 5.76 0.73
N PRO A 43 -17.91 5.36 0.00
CA PRO A 43 -19.13 4.85 0.64
C PRO A 43 -18.90 3.57 1.46
N LEU A 44 -17.99 2.71 1.01
CA LEU A 44 -17.62 1.49 1.73
C LEU A 44 -16.87 1.84 3.01
N LEU A 45 -15.86 2.71 2.93
CA LEU A 45 -15.08 3.16 4.10
C LEU A 45 -15.99 3.81 5.15
N LYS A 46 -16.92 4.68 4.73
CA LYS A 46 -17.90 5.31 5.63
C LYS A 46 -18.76 4.31 6.36
N LYS A 47 -19.24 3.28 5.65
CA LYS A 47 -20.18 2.31 6.21
C LYS A 47 -19.49 1.25 7.08
N LYS A 48 -18.27 0.85 6.73
CA LYS A 48 -17.63 -0.36 7.25
C LYS A 48 -16.37 -0.10 8.08
N CYS A 49 -15.70 1.03 7.89
CA CYS A 49 -14.38 1.27 8.50
C CYS A 49 -14.38 2.46 9.47
N PHE A 50 -14.96 3.59 9.08
CA PHE A 50 -14.97 4.81 9.91
C PHE A 50 -15.62 4.67 11.28
N PRO A 51 -16.63 3.80 11.51
CA PRO A 51 -17.18 3.59 12.84
C PRO A 51 -16.17 3.11 13.90
N CYS A 52 -15.01 2.57 13.49
CA CYS A 52 -13.96 2.10 14.40
C CYS A 52 -12.60 2.79 14.17
N HIS A 53 -12.37 3.38 13.00
CA HIS A 53 -11.08 3.93 12.59
C HIS A 53 -11.22 5.37 12.05
N GLY A 54 -12.23 6.13 12.50
CA GLY A 54 -12.48 7.47 11.98
C GLY A 54 -13.35 8.37 12.84
N ASP A 55 -14.63 8.02 12.97
CA ASP A 55 -15.71 8.93 13.41
C ASP A 55 -15.48 9.54 14.81
N ASP A 56 -14.83 8.79 15.71
CA ASP A 56 -14.39 9.29 17.02
C ASP A 56 -12.88 9.11 17.20
N ALA A 57 -12.15 10.23 17.24
CA ALA A 57 -10.71 10.24 17.47
C ALA A 57 -10.31 9.75 18.89
N LYS A 58 -11.25 9.69 19.84
CA LYS A 58 -11.02 9.21 21.20
C LYS A 58 -11.29 7.71 21.38
N ASP A 59 -11.90 7.08 20.39
CA ASP A 59 -12.24 5.65 20.38
C ASP A 59 -11.76 4.98 19.08
N LEU A 60 -10.51 5.28 18.68
CA LEU A 60 -9.88 4.65 17.53
C LEU A 60 -9.37 3.26 17.92
N ARG A 61 -9.84 2.25 17.22
CA ARG A 61 -9.30 0.89 17.38
C ARG A 61 -7.91 0.81 16.77
N GLY A 62 -6.98 0.22 17.53
CA GLY A 62 -5.59 0.05 17.13
C GLY A 62 -4.89 1.35 16.74
N ASP A 63 -5.30 2.48 17.34
CA ASP A 63 -4.80 3.84 17.05
C ASP A 63 -4.77 4.22 15.56
N TYR A 64 -5.61 3.58 14.74
CA TYR A 64 -5.57 3.74 13.29
C TYR A 64 -6.64 4.72 12.79
N GLN A 65 -6.21 5.71 12.01
CA GLN A 65 -7.02 6.83 11.56
C GLN A 65 -7.15 6.89 10.03
N LEU A 66 -8.35 6.66 9.52
CA LEU A 66 -8.67 6.61 8.08
C LEU A 66 -9.22 7.91 7.48
N LEU A 67 -9.62 8.90 8.30
CA LEU A 67 -10.21 10.15 7.78
C LEU A 67 -9.18 11.14 7.22
N ASN A 68 -7.90 10.94 7.50
CA ASN A 68 -6.83 11.78 6.96
C ASN A 68 -5.69 10.95 6.37
N ARG A 69 -5.07 11.50 5.33
CA ARG A 69 -4.01 10.82 4.58
C ARG A 69 -2.79 10.46 5.42
N ALA A 70 -2.45 11.27 6.42
CA ALA A 70 -1.29 11.00 7.27
C ALA A 70 -1.52 9.76 8.14
N GLY A 71 -2.68 9.64 8.78
CA GLY A 71 -3.05 8.46 9.57
C GLY A 71 -3.09 7.17 8.73
N MET A 72 -3.63 7.26 7.51
CA MET A 72 -3.65 6.15 6.56
C MET A 72 -2.25 5.62 6.20
N LEU A 73 -1.26 6.53 6.07
CA LEU A 73 0.10 6.19 5.66
C LEU A 73 1.02 5.82 6.82
N VAL A 74 0.81 6.41 8.00
CA VAL A 74 1.58 6.05 9.20
C VAL A 74 1.12 4.70 9.76
N GLY A 75 -0.16 4.38 9.60
CA GLY A 75 -0.76 3.21 10.24
C GLY A 75 -1.24 3.53 11.66
N GLY A 76 -1.37 2.50 12.49
CA GLY A 76 -1.82 2.61 13.86
C GLY A 76 -0.79 2.02 14.84
N GLU A 77 -1.26 1.25 15.81
CA GLU A 77 -0.44 0.61 16.85
C GLU A 77 0.64 -0.34 16.30
N SER A 78 0.48 -0.82 15.06
CA SER A 78 1.47 -1.66 14.38
C SER A 78 2.79 -0.94 14.11
N GLY A 79 2.79 0.39 14.05
CA GLY A 79 3.96 1.21 13.71
C GLY A 79 4.42 1.10 12.25
N GLU A 80 3.71 0.31 11.43
CA GLU A 80 4.01 0.08 10.02
C GLU A 80 2.94 0.76 9.13
N PRO A 81 3.32 1.24 7.92
CA PRO A 81 2.37 1.83 6.99
C PRO A 81 1.20 0.90 6.68
N SER A 82 -0.03 1.35 6.94
CA SER A 82 -1.23 0.55 6.64
C SER A 82 -1.52 0.49 5.13
N LEU A 83 -1.03 1.47 4.37
CA LEU A 83 -1.17 1.57 2.93
C LEU A 83 0.17 1.88 2.26
N VAL A 84 0.54 1.05 1.30
CA VAL A 84 1.72 1.20 0.45
C VAL A 84 1.26 1.59 -0.96
N PRO A 85 1.45 2.85 -1.38
CA PRO A 85 0.99 3.31 -2.69
C PRO A 85 1.54 2.46 -3.84
N GLY A 86 0.66 1.98 -4.70
CA GLY A 86 1.02 1.15 -5.86
C GLY A 86 1.36 -0.31 -5.54
N LYS A 87 1.26 -0.74 -4.27
CA LYS A 87 1.53 -2.13 -3.85
C LYS A 87 0.43 -2.61 -2.89
N PRO A 88 -0.76 -2.94 -3.41
CA PRO A 88 -1.89 -3.35 -2.56
C PRO A 88 -1.56 -4.59 -1.73
N GLU A 89 -0.85 -5.58 -2.28
CA GLU A 89 -0.49 -6.83 -1.59
C GLU A 89 0.46 -6.60 -0.40
N ALA A 90 1.23 -5.50 -0.43
CA ALA A 90 2.10 -5.08 0.66
C ALA A 90 1.40 -4.17 1.68
N SER A 91 0.11 -3.87 1.49
CA SER A 91 -0.66 -2.98 2.35
C SER A 91 -1.47 -3.77 3.39
N PRO A 92 -1.18 -3.62 4.70
CA PRO A 92 -1.95 -4.28 5.75
C PRO A 92 -3.45 -4.00 5.69
N LEU A 93 -3.88 -2.81 5.28
CA LEU A 93 -5.31 -2.51 5.11
C LEU A 93 -5.97 -3.44 4.08
N TYR A 94 -5.29 -3.71 2.98
CA TYR A 94 -5.81 -4.54 1.90
C TYR A 94 -5.88 -6.01 2.32
N GLN A 95 -4.82 -6.52 2.97
CA GLN A 95 -4.80 -7.87 3.56
C GLN A 95 -5.93 -8.04 4.57
N ALA A 96 -6.18 -7.02 5.41
CA ALA A 96 -7.22 -7.07 6.42
C ALA A 96 -8.64 -7.12 5.82
N VAL A 97 -8.86 -6.44 4.70
CA VAL A 97 -10.12 -6.50 3.93
C VAL A 97 -10.35 -7.88 3.31
N LEU A 98 -9.28 -8.54 2.85
CA LEU A 98 -9.34 -9.89 2.32
C LEU A 98 -9.52 -10.96 3.41
N TRP A 99 -9.33 -10.59 4.68
CA TRP A 99 -9.21 -11.49 5.82
C TRP A 99 -8.01 -12.44 5.70
N GLU A 100 -6.90 -11.91 5.21
CA GLU A 100 -5.60 -12.58 5.20
C GLU A 100 -4.79 -12.07 6.41
N GLY A 101 -5.07 -12.63 7.58
CA GLY A 101 -4.47 -12.20 8.85
C GLY A 101 -5.50 -11.53 9.76
N SER A 102 -5.45 -10.19 9.89
CA SER A 102 -6.40 -9.44 10.71
C SER A 102 -7.75 -9.29 10.00
N GLU A 103 -8.83 -9.80 10.58
CA GLU A 103 -10.15 -9.78 9.94
C GLU A 103 -10.85 -8.43 10.18
N MET A 104 -10.95 -7.60 9.13
CA MET A 104 -11.66 -6.32 9.18
C MET A 104 -12.69 -6.21 8.05
N PRO A 105 -13.91 -5.69 8.32
CA PRO A 105 -14.47 -5.40 9.64
C PRO A 105 -14.65 -6.65 10.51
N PRO A 106 -14.63 -6.53 11.85
CA PRO A 106 -14.57 -7.68 12.76
C PRO A 106 -15.88 -8.47 12.88
N LYS A 107 -16.98 -7.93 12.37
CA LYS A 107 -18.26 -8.64 12.31
C LYS A 107 -18.39 -9.29 10.95
N GLU A 108 -18.63 -10.59 10.91
CA GLU A 108 -18.77 -11.33 9.65
C GLU A 108 -19.87 -10.78 8.74
N ASN A 109 -21.00 -10.35 9.30
CA ASN A 109 -22.07 -9.68 8.56
C ASN A 109 -21.66 -8.33 7.94
N ASP A 110 -20.54 -7.76 8.40
CA ASP A 110 -19.97 -6.54 7.88
C ASP A 110 -18.80 -6.76 6.91
N ARG A 111 -18.40 -8.02 6.68
CA ARG A 111 -17.37 -8.39 5.71
C ARG A 111 -17.73 -7.88 4.31
N LEU A 112 -16.70 -7.40 3.60
CA LEU A 112 -16.85 -6.97 2.22
C LEU A 112 -17.12 -8.18 1.32
N THR A 113 -18.02 -8.01 0.36
CA THR A 113 -18.27 -8.99 -0.68
C THR A 113 -17.13 -9.01 -1.71
N LYS A 114 -17.06 -10.06 -2.53
CA LYS A 114 -16.07 -10.18 -3.62
C LYS A 114 -16.09 -9.04 -4.64
N GLN A 115 -17.16 -8.26 -4.69
CA GLN A 115 -17.25 -7.09 -5.57
C GLN A 115 -16.74 -5.81 -4.90
N GLU A 116 -16.75 -5.77 -3.57
CA GLU A 116 -16.31 -4.64 -2.77
C GLU A 116 -14.82 -4.74 -2.41
N THR A 117 -14.26 -5.96 -2.44
CA THR A 117 -12.82 -6.26 -2.37
C THR A 117 -12.19 -6.23 -3.75
#